data_AF-A0A932VEH9-F1
#
_entry.id   AF-A0A932VEH9-F1
#
_cell.length_a   1.000
_cell.length_b   1.000
_cell.length_c   1.000
_cell.angle_alpha   90.00
_cell.angle_beta   90.00
_cell.angle_gamma   90.00
#
_symmetry.space_group_name_H-M   'P 1'
#
loop_
_entity.id
_entity.type
_entity.pdbx_description
1 polymer ?
#
loop_
_entity_poly.entity_id
_entity_poly.type
_entity_poly.pdbx_seq_one_letter_code
_entity_poly.pdbx_strand_id
1 'polypeptide(L)' 'MNAAVAGYDSETFCYAGKEHVELSTDGALVFTYACNSLAFSKAVGNMSIYLPKAATYAY' A
#
# COMPACT_ATOMS: atom_id res chain seq x y z
N MET A 1 4.41 22.44 -6.77
CA MET A 1 3.54 22.66 -5.59
C MET A 1 3.82 21.52 -4.62
N ASN A 2 4.22 21.87 -3.39
CA ASN A 2 4.61 21.07 -2.22
C ASN A 2 4.52 19.53 -2.30
N ALA A 3 5.69 18.88 -2.34
CA ALA A 3 5.84 17.51 -1.85
C ALA A 3 5.74 17.57 -0.32
N ALA A 4 4.56 17.31 0.23
CA ALA A 4 4.44 17.02 1.66
C ALA A 4 5.46 15.92 1.99
N VAL A 5 6.31 16.15 2.99
CA VAL A 5 7.21 15.13 3.51
C VAL A 5 6.32 13.97 3.94
N ALA A 6 6.26 12.91 3.12
CA ALA A 6 5.57 11.69 3.50
C ALA A 6 6.27 11.20 4.77
N GLY A 7 5.62 11.39 5.92
CA GLY A 7 6.18 11.01 7.21
C GLY A 7 6.51 9.54 7.19
N TYR A 8 7.81 9.22 7.16
CA TYR A 8 8.27 7.85 7.15
C TYR A 8 7.83 7.17 8.45
N ASP A 9 7.12 6.06 8.29
CA ASP A 9 6.57 5.28 9.39
C ASP A 9 7.39 3.99 9.54
N SER A 10 8.43 4.05 10.37
CA SER A 10 9.39 2.95 10.53
C SER A 10 8.79 1.66 11.08
N GLU A 11 7.62 1.75 11.72
CA GLU A 11 6.93 0.61 12.30
C GLU A 11 6.01 -0.08 11.30
N THR A 12 5.74 0.53 10.14
CA THR A 12 4.85 -0.02 9.13
C THR A 12 5.63 -0.51 7.92
N PHE A 13 5.35 -1.74 7.52
CA PHE A 13 5.92 -2.35 6.33
C PHE A 13 4.79 -2.84 5.43
N CYS A 14 5.01 -2.76 4.11
CA CYS A 14 4.04 -3.19 3.12
C CYS A 14 4.64 -4.27 2.23
N TYR A 15 3.83 -5.27 1.87
CA TYR A 15 4.26 -6.50 1.22
C TYR A 15 3.10 -7.09 0.39
N ALA A 16 3.34 -8.29 -0.17
CA ALA A 16 2.38 -9.00 -1.02
C ALA A 16 1.91 -8.16 -2.23
N GLY A 17 2.84 -7.40 -2.82
CA GLY A 17 2.63 -6.73 -4.08
C GLY A 17 2.22 -7.74 -5.14
N LYS A 18 1.04 -7.54 -5.75
CA LYS A 18 0.51 -8.39 -6.80
C LYS A 18 -0.11 -7.53 -7.89
N GLU A 19 0.36 -7.70 -9.12
CA GLU A 19 -0.21 -7.08 -10.30
C GLU A 19 -1.57 -7.72 -10.66
N HIS A 20 -2.47 -6.90 -11.22
CA HIS A 20 -3.80 -7.28 -11.70
C HIS A 20 -3.99 -6.76 -13.13
N VAL A 21 -3.49 -7.51 -14.11
CA VAL A 21 -3.57 -7.12 -15.54
C VAL A 21 -5.02 -7.01 -16.03
N GLU A 22 -5.92 -7.82 -15.48
CA GLU A 22 -7.38 -7.75 -15.67
C GLU A 22 -8.00 -6.40 -15.27
N LEU A 23 -7.33 -5.60 -14.45
CA LEU A 23 -7.78 -4.26 -14.06
C LEU A 23 -7.02 -3.15 -14.80
N SER A 24 -6.04 -3.50 -15.64
CA SER A 24 -5.25 -2.54 -16.40
C SER A 24 -6.10 -1.85 -17.47
N THR A 25 -6.11 -0.52 -17.44
CA THR A 25 -6.67 0.33 -18.49
C THR A 25 -5.56 1.22 -19.04
N ASP A 26 -5.52 1.39 -20.36
CA ASP A 26 -4.62 2.33 -21.04
C ASP A 26 -3.13 2.12 -20.73
N GLY A 27 -2.71 0.87 -20.50
CA GLY A 27 -1.31 0.52 -20.21
C GLY A 27 -0.85 0.87 -18.79
N ALA A 28 -1.76 1.28 -17.90
CA ALA A 28 -1.45 1.50 -16.49
C ALA A 28 -1.27 0.16 -15.76
N LEU A 29 -0.22 0.05 -14.96
CA LEU A 29 -0.02 -1.08 -14.05
C LEU A 29 -0.96 -0.90 -12.85
N VAL A 30 -1.82 -1.89 -12.63
CA VAL A 30 -2.65 -1.97 -11.42
C VAL A 30 -2.09 -3.06 -10.53
N PHE A 31 -1.80 -2.73 -9.28
CA PHE A 31 -1.34 -3.71 -8.31
C PHE A 31 -1.99 -3.49 -6.96
N THR A 32 -2.06 -4.55 -6.16
CA THR A 32 -2.44 -4.46 -4.76
C THR A 32 -1.26 -4.80 -3.87
N TYR A 33 -1.24 -4.21 -2.68
CA TYR A 33 -0.35 -4.59 -1.59
C TYR A 33 -1.13 -4.61 -0.28
N ALA A 34 -0.59 -5.25 0.75
CA ALA A 34 -1.08 -5.11 2.12
C ALA A 34 0.00 -4.48 2.98
N CYS A 35 -0.38 -3.90 4.11
CA CYS A 35 0.57 -3.43 5.10
C CYS A 35 0.37 -4.14 6.44
N ASN A 36 1.38 -4.07 7.28
CA ASN A 36 1.32 -4.52 8.66
C ASN A 36 2.27 -3.66 9.50
N SER A 37 2.33 -3.94 10.80
CA SER A 37 3.23 -3.25 11.70
C SER A 37 4.08 -4.19 12.53
N LEU A 38 5.32 -3.76 12.78
CA LEU A 38 6.22 -4.36 13.77
C LEU A 38 5.76 -4.05 15.20
N ALA A 39 4.95 -3.00 15.39
CA ALA A 39 4.37 -2.64 16.67
C ALA A 39 3.04 -3.38 16.89
N PHE A 40 2.99 -4.25 17.89
CA PHE A 40 1.81 -5.07 18.20
C PHE A 40 0.56 -4.22 18.48
N SER A 41 0.70 -3.14 19.24
CA SER A 41 -0.39 -2.21 19.57
C SER A 41 -1.04 -1.61 18.32
N LYS A 42 -0.23 -1.31 17.30
CA LYS A 42 -0.68 -0.79 16.02
C LYS A 42 -1.31 -1.86 15.16
N ALA A 43 -0.75 -3.07 15.15
CA ALA A 43 -1.31 -4.21 14.43
C ALA A 43 -2.71 -4.58 14.93
N VAL A 44 -2.94 -4.57 16.24
CA VAL A 44 -4.25 -4.91 16.83
C VAL A 44 -5.19 -3.71 16.99
N GLY A 45 -4.65 -2.49 17.06
CA GLY A 45 -5.44 -1.26 17.21
C GLY A 45 -5.93 -0.67 15.90
N ASN A 46 -5.33 -1.06 14.77
CA ASN A 46 -5.73 -0.61 13.43
C ASN A 46 -6.18 -1.80 12.57
N MET A 47 -7.46 -2.16 12.68
CA MET A 47 -8.03 -3.26 11.90
C MET A 47 -7.99 -3.05 10.37
N SER A 48 -7.76 -1.82 9.91
CA SER A 48 -7.65 -1.48 8.49
C SER A 48 -6.22 -1.64 7.94
N ILE A 49 -5.24 -1.98 8.79
CA ILE A 49 -3.83 -2.09 8.38
C ILE A 49 -3.60 -3.27 7.42
N TYR A 50 -4.30 -4.39 7.66
CA TYR A 50 -4.13 -5.66 6.94
C TYR A 50 -5.14 -5.85 5.80
N LEU A 51 -5.60 -4.76 5.18
CA LEU A 51 -6.51 -4.81 4.03
C LEU A 51 -5.73 -4.55 2.73
N PRO A 52 -6.07 -5.24 1.62
CA PRO A 52 -5.50 -4.93 0.32
C PRO A 52 -5.73 -3.46 -0.05
N LYS A 53 -4.67 -2.79 -0.47
CA LYS A 53 -4.66 -1.43 -1.01
C LYS A 53 -4.36 -1.53 -2.50
N ALA A 54 -5.22 -0.96 -3.33
CA ALA A 54 -4.97 -0.84 -4.76
C ALA A 54 -4.12 0.41 -5.03
N ALA A 55 -3.13 0.27 -5.92
CA ALA A 55 -2.33 1.35 -6.46
C ALA A 55 -2.20 1.19 -7.97
N THR A 56 -2.07 2.33 -8.64
CA THR A 56 -1.95 2.43 -10.09
C THR A 56 -0.68 3.20 -10.44
N TYR A 57 0.07 2.69 -11.41
CA TYR A 57 1.25 3.36 -11.97
C TYR A 57 1.07 3.52 -13.47
N ALA A 58 1.12 4.76 -13.95
CA ALA A 58 1.12 5.10 -15.37
C ALA A 58 2.55 5.45 -15.81
N TYR A 59 2.97 4.92 -16.95
CA TYR A 59 4.27 5.19 -17.57
C TYR A 59 4.32 6.56 -18.24
#